data_AF-B9T9I2-F1
#
_entry.id   AF-B9T9I2-F1
#
_cell.length_a   1.000
_cell.length_b   1.000
_cell.length_c   1.000
_cell.angle_alpha   90.00
_cell.angle_beta   90.00
_cell.angle_gamma   90.00
#
_symmetry.space_group_name_H-M   'P 1'
#
loop_
_entity.id
_entity.type
_entity.pdbx_description
1 polymer ?
#
loop_
_entity_poly.entity_id
_entity_poly.type
_entity_poly.pdbx_seq_one_letter_code
_entity_poly.pdbx_strand_id
1 'polypeptide(L)' 'MEEETEVTVDGVTYKLSELSEAAREQVASLQFVEAQMTELNAKLAVYQTARNAYQAALQQLVPRLKQ' A
#
# COMPACT_ATOMS: atom_id res chain seq x y z
N MET A 1 17.31 -21.16 16.34
CA MET A 1 16.02 -20.64 16.81
C MET A 1 15.13 -20.68 15.60
N GLU A 2 14.06 -21.46 15.63
CA GLU A 2 13.06 -21.44 14.56
C GLU A 2 12.29 -20.12 14.70
N GLU A 3 12.45 -19.21 13.74
CA GLU A 3 11.56 -18.05 13.64
C GLU A 3 10.22 -18.57 13.10
N GLU A 4 9.23 -18.59 13.98
CA GLU A 4 7.87 -19.03 13.66
C GLU A 4 7.09 -17.83 13.13
N THR A 5 6.46 -17.98 11.95
CA THR A 5 5.68 -16.89 11.36
C THR A 5 4.44 -16.62 12.20
N GLU A 6 4.27 -15.36 12.59
CA GLU A 6 3.11 -14.89 13.36
C GLU A 6 2.23 -13.96 12.52
N VAL A 7 0.93 -13.95 12.83
CA VAL A 7 -0.04 -13.03 12.23
C VAL A 7 -0.89 -12.40 13.31
N THR A 8 -1.10 -11.09 13.24
CA THR A 8 -1.98 -10.36 14.15
C THR A 8 -3.34 -10.14 13.49
N VAL A 9 -4.40 -10.64 14.12
CA VAL A 9 -5.78 -10.45 13.69
C VAL A 9 -6.56 -9.83 14.86
N ASP A 10 -7.21 -8.69 14.63
CA ASP A 10 -7.95 -7.93 15.64
C ASP A 10 -7.15 -7.62 16.92
N GLY A 11 -5.84 -7.38 16.78
CA GLY A 11 -4.95 -7.09 17.90
C GLY A 11 -4.49 -8.31 18.70
N VAL A 12 -4.86 -9.52 18.29
CA VAL A 12 -4.37 -10.77 18.86
C VAL A 12 -3.37 -11.41 17.90
N THR A 13 -2.19 -11.75 18.41
CA THR A 13 -1.13 -12.41 17.64
C THR A 13 -1.27 -13.93 17.75
N TYR A 14 -1.28 -14.59 16.61
CA TYR A 14 -1.36 -16.04 16.49
C TYR A 14 -0.13 -16.56 15.76
N LYS A 15 0.38 -17.72 16.20
CA LYS A 15 1.35 -18.48 15.41
C LYS A 15 0.63 -19.08 14.22
N LEU A 16 1.22 -18.96 13.03
CA LEU A 16 0.62 -19.46 11.80
C LEU A 16 0.43 -21.00 11.84
N SER A 17 1.30 -21.70 12.58
CA SER A 17 1.24 -23.14 12.83
C SER A 17 0.03 -23.56 13.67
N GLU A 18 -0.46 -22.68 14.56
CA GLU A 18 -1.60 -22.92 15.45
C GLU A 18 -2.96 -22.66 14.78
N LEU A 19 -2.95 -22.02 13.61
CA LEU A 19 -4.17 -21.74 12.86
C LEU A 19 -4.71 -22.99 12.14
N SER A 20 -5.99 -22.94 11.78
CA SER A 20 -6.57 -23.92 10.86
C SER A 20 -5.99 -23.73 9.45
N GLU A 21 -6.10 -24.76 8.61
CA GLU A 21 -5.68 -24.68 7.20
C GLU A 21 -6.43 -23.56 6.46
N ALA A 22 -7.76 -23.50 6.60
CA ALA A 22 -8.57 -22.43 6.03
C ALA A 22 -8.15 -21.03 6.52
N ALA A 23 -7.77 -20.88 7.79
CA ALA A 23 -7.29 -19.60 8.30
C ALA A 23 -5.94 -19.22 7.67
N ARG A 24 -5.01 -20.16 7.52
CA ARG A 24 -3.72 -19.92 6.82
C ARG A 24 -3.91 -19.50 5.36
N GLU A 25 -4.84 -20.13 4.65
CA GLU A 25 -5.17 -19.76 3.27
C GLU A 25 -5.68 -18.32 3.16
N GLN A 26 -6.51 -17.89 4.11
CA GLN A 26 -6.98 -16.51 4.14
C GLN A 26 -5.87 -15.52 4.49
N VAL A 27 -4.97 -15.86 5.42
CA VAL A 27 -3.79 -15.04 5.72
C VAL A 27 -2.93 -14.85 4.47
N ALA A 28 -2.65 -15.94 3.73
CA ALA A 28 -1.88 -15.85 2.49
C ALA A 28 -2.57 -14.97 1.43
N SER A 29 -3.90 -15.11 1.30
CA SER A 29 -4.71 -14.30 0.38
C SER A 29 -4.67 -12.81 0.75
N LEU A 30 -4.77 -12.48 2.04
CA LEU A 30 -4.68 -11.10 2.53
C LEU A 30 -3.30 -10.51 2.28
N GLN A 31 -2.22 -11.23 2.62
CA GLN A 31 -0.85 -10.78 2.38
C GLN A 31 -0.59 -10.50 0.89
N PHE A 32 -1.12 -11.35 0.00
CA PHE A 32 -1.04 -11.12 -1.43
C PHE A 32 -1.73 -9.81 -1.83
N VAL A 33 -2.97 -9.59 -1.40
CA VAL A 33 -3.72 -8.36 -1.72
C VAL A 33 -3.05 -7.12 -1.13
N GLU A 34 -2.51 -7.19 0.08
CA GLU A 34 -1.77 -6.09 0.71
C GLU A 34 -0.51 -5.71 -0.05
N ALA A 35 0.24 -6.71 -0.55
CA ALA A 35 1.39 -6.46 -1.40
C ALA A 35 0.99 -5.75 -2.70
N GLN A 36 -0.11 -6.17 -3.34
CA GLN A 36 -0.64 -5.52 -4.53
C GLN A 36 -1.10 -4.08 -4.25
N MET A 37 -1.78 -3.83 -3.13
CA MET A 37 -2.17 -2.48 -2.72
C MET A 37 -0.94 -1.58 -2.50
N THR A 38 0.11 -2.12 -1.89
CA THR A 38 1.37 -1.40 -1.67
C THR A 38 2.01 -1.00 -3.00
N GLU A 39 2.05 -1.90 -3.98
CA GLU A 39 2.58 -1.62 -5.31
C GLU A 39 1.77 -0.53 -6.03
N LEU A 40 0.44 -0.61 -5.97
CA LEU A 40 -0.44 0.40 -6.55
C LEU A 40 -0.25 1.78 -5.91
N ASN A 41 -0.11 1.84 -4.59
CA ASN A 41 0.17 3.09 -3.88
C ASN A 41 1.52 3.68 -4.28
N ALA A 42 2.55 2.85 -4.48
CA ALA A 42 3.84 3.31 -4.98
C ALA A 42 3.72 3.93 -6.39
N LYS A 43 2.98 3.27 -7.31
CA LYS A 43 2.69 3.82 -8.64
C LYS A 43 1.92 5.13 -8.56
N LEU A 44 0.92 5.19 -7.68
CA LEU A 44 0.12 6.39 -7.46
C LEU A 44 0.98 7.58 -7.01
N ALA A 45 1.95 7.36 -6.12
CA ALA A 45 2.87 8.41 -5.67
C ALA A 45 3.73 8.98 -6.82
N VAL A 46 4.16 8.13 -7.77
CA VAL A 46 4.86 8.58 -8.99
C VAL A 46 3.95 9.48 -9.83
N TYR A 47 2.70 9.05 -10.06
CA TYR A 47 1.74 9.86 -10.84
C TYR A 47 1.39 11.18 -10.14
N GLN A 48 1.26 11.18 -8.83
CA GLN A 48 1.04 12.41 -8.05
C GLN A 48 2.19 13.39 -8.21
N THR A 49 3.43 12.89 -8.19
CA THR A 49 4.63 13.73 -8.43
C THR A 49 4.60 14.36 -9.82
N ALA A 50 4.33 13.56 -10.85
CA ALA A 50 4.23 14.06 -12.23
C ALA A 50 3.09 15.09 -12.39
N ARG A 51 1.91 14.80 -11.83
CA ARG A 51 0.77 15.73 -11.81
C ARG A 51 1.14 17.07 -11.20
N ASN A 52 1.81 17.06 -10.04
CA ASN A 52 2.22 18.29 -9.35
C ASN A 52 3.25 19.09 -10.18
N ALA A 53 4.21 18.41 -10.81
CA ALA A 53 5.17 19.05 -11.69
C ALA A 53 4.50 19.72 -12.90
N TYR A 54 3.56 19.03 -13.56
CA TYR A 54 2.81 19.59 -14.69
C TYR A 54 1.93 20.76 -14.28
N GLN A 55 1.28 20.68 -13.12
CA GLN A 55 0.49 21.79 -12.57
C GLN A 55 1.37 23.02 -12.30
N ALA A 56 2.55 22.83 -11.71
CA ALA A 56 3.49 23.92 -11.46
C ALA A 56 4.01 24.55 -12.76
N ALA A 57 4.33 23.73 -13.78
CA ALA A 57 4.72 24.23 -15.09
C ALA A 57 3.60 25.04 -15.74
N LEU A 58 2.36 24.53 -15.71
CA LEU A 58 1.20 25.23 -16.26
C LEU A 58 0.99 26.59 -15.58
N GLN A 59 1.13 26.67 -14.26
CA GLN A 59 1.01 27.93 -13.51
C GLN A 59 2.01 29.02 -13.95
N GLN A 60 3.14 28.63 -14.52
CA GLN A 60 4.12 29.58 -15.07
C GLN A 60 3.77 30.05 -16.48
N LEU A 61 3.00 29.25 -17.22
CA LEU A 61 2.63 29.52 -18.62
C LEU A 61 1.30 30.27 -18.76
N VAL A 62 0.42 30.18 -17.76
CA VAL A 62 -0.88 30.88 -17.80
C VAL A 62 -0.75 32.34 -17.37
N PRO A 63 -1.52 33.27 -17.99
CA PRO A 63 -1.56 34.65 -17.56
C PRO A 63 -1.98 34.75 -16.08
N ARG A 64 -1.19 35.47 -15.28
CA ARG A 64 -1.64 35.85 -13.94
C ARG A 64 -2.62 37.01 -14.11
N LEU A 65 -3.86 36.83 -13.68
CA LEU A 65 -4.81 37.93 -13.52
C LEU A 65 -4.13 38.96 -12.61
N LYS A 66 -3.75 40.11 -13.18
CA LYS A 66 -3.35 41.29 -12.40
C LYS A 66 -4.59 41.68 -11.59
N GLN A 67 -4.54 41.47 -10.27
CA GLN A 67 -5.41 42.19 -9.34
C GLN A 67 -4.93 43.64 -9.26
#